data_AF-A0A2T2XD04-F1
#
_entry.id   AF-A0A2T2XD04-F1
#
_cell.length_a   1.000
_cell.length_b   1.000
_cell.length_c   1.000
_cell.angle_alpha   90.00
_cell.angle_beta   90.00
_cell.angle_gamma   90.00
#
_symmetry.space_group_name_H-M   'P 1'
#
loop_
_entity.id
_entity.type
_entity.pdbx_description
1 polymer ?
#
loop_
_entity_poly.entity_id
_entity_poly.type
_entity_poly.pdbx_seq_one_letter_code
_entity_poly.pdbx_strand_id
1 'polypeptide(L)'
;MASAVIESVLRLAVLSISLGYLLSFRLIRQVGPVKTLGVTFLVPVFGVLWGWLFLRESISIGTYMGLLVILFSVTIVTNIPPEISAQTRTYIELT
;
A
#
# COMPACT_ATOMS: atom_id res chain seq x y z
N MET A 1 31.70 9.15 -18.34
CA MET A 1 30.98 8.06 -17.64
C MET A 1 29.94 8.58 -16.64
N ALA A 2 30.26 9.60 -15.82
CA ALA A 2 29.29 10.17 -14.86
C ALA A 2 28.00 10.74 -15.49
N SER A 3 28.07 11.37 -16.67
CA SER A 3 26.91 11.93 -17.37
C SER A 3 25.85 10.88 -17.75
N ALA A 4 26.28 9.71 -18.23
CA ALA A 4 25.38 8.63 -18.63
C ALA A 4 24.61 8.02 -17.45
N VAL A 5 25.23 7.97 -16.26
CA VAL A 5 24.58 7.50 -15.02
C VAL A 5 23.49 8.49 -14.61
N ILE A 6 23.81 9.78 -14.61
CA ILE A 6 22.86 10.85 -14.25
C ILE A 6 21.64 10.80 -15.18
N GLU A 7 21.85 10.69 -16.49
CA GLU A 7 20.74 10.60 -17.45
C GLU A 7 19.87 9.36 -17.24
N SER A 8 20.47 8.22 -16.92
CA SER A 8 19.73 6.97 -16.70
C SER A 8 18.87 7.03 -15.44
N VAL A 9 19.41 7.56 -14.35
CA VAL A 9 18.66 7.78 -13.11
C VAL A 9 17.54 8.79 -13.32
N LEU A 10 17.81 9.87 -14.06
CA LEU A 10 16.81 10.90 -14.36
C LEU A 10 15.64 10.33 -15.15
N ARG A 11 15.92 9.57 -16.22
CA ARG A 11 14.89 8.91 -17.03
C ARG A 11 14.08 7.90 -16.22
N LEU A 12 14.75 7.07 -15.41
CA LEU A 12 14.07 6.08 -14.58
C LEU A 12 13.18 6.74 -13.52
N ALA A 13 13.68 7.77 -12.83
CA ALA A 13 12.93 8.49 -11.80
C ALA A 13 11.68 9.16 -12.38
N VAL A 14 11.84 9.89 -13.50
CA VAL A 14 10.73 10.56 -14.17
C VAL A 14 9.69 9.55 -14.66
N LEU A 15 10.11 8.50 -15.38
CA LEU A 15 9.19 7.49 -15.91
C LEU A 15 8.46 6.74 -14.80
N SER A 16 9.16 6.33 -13.75
CA SER A 16 8.57 5.58 -12.63
C SER A 16 7.51 6.40 -11.89
N ILE A 17 7.84 7.66 -11.56
CA ILE A 17 6.94 8.56 -10.84
C ILE A 17 5.71 8.92 -11.69
N SER A 18 5.92 9.29 -12.95
CA SER A 18 4.82 9.65 -13.86
C SER A 18 3.84 8.49 -14.06
N LEU A 19 4.34 7.26 -14.25
CA LEU A 19 3.48 6.09 -14.44
C LEU A 19 2.70 5.76 -13.16
N GLY A 20 3.35 5.83 -11.99
CA GLY A 20 2.70 5.63 -10.70
C GLY A 20 1.58 6.64 -10.41
N TYR A 21 1.81 7.91 -10.74
CA TYR A 21 0.80 8.96 -10.57
C TYR A 21 -0.37 8.81 -11.54
N LEU A 22 -0.13 8.49 -12.81
CA LEU A 22 -1.21 8.26 -13.77
C LEU A 22 -2.11 7.09 -13.34
N LEU A 23 -1.51 6.01 -12.83
CA LEU A 23 -2.27 4.89 -12.28
C LEU A 23 -3.07 5.31 -11.04
N SER A 24 -2.46 6.07 -10.12
CA SER A 24 -3.12 6.61 -8.94
C SER A 24 -4.32 7.49 -9.30
N PHE A 25 -4.17 8.40 -10.28
CA PHE A 25 -5.27 9.25 -10.75
C PHE A 25 -6.37 8.46 -11.45
N ARG A 26 -6.03 7.43 -12.23
CA ARG A 26 -7.03 6.51 -12.81
C ARG A 26 -7.79 5.77 -11.72
N LEU A 27 -7.10 5.29 -10.69
CA LEU A 27 -7.69 4.54 -9.59
C LEU A 27 -8.65 5.43 -8.77
N ILE A 28 -8.26 6.68 -8.49
CA ILE A 28 -9.13 7.66 -7.81
C ILE A 28 -10.41 7.89 -8.60
N ARG A 29 -10.34 7.99 -9.94
CA ARG A 29 -11.51 8.20 -10.80
C ARG A 29 -12.45 6.99 -10.89
N GLN A 30 -11.94 5.76 -10.74
CA GLN A 30 -12.73 4.53 -10.94
C GLN A 30 -13.27 3.92 -9.64
N VAL A 31 -12.48 3.89 -8.57
CA VAL A 31 -12.80 3.19 -7.32
C VAL A 31 -12.85 4.11 -6.09
N GLY A 32 -12.59 5.39 -6.29
CA GLY A 32 -12.65 6.42 -5.24
C GLY A 32 -11.34 6.54 -4.42
N PRO A 33 -11.21 7.63 -3.63
CA PRO A 33 -9.98 7.96 -2.91
C PRO A 33 -9.57 6.89 -1.89
N VAL A 34 -10.55 6.27 -1.23
CA VAL A 34 -10.33 5.31 -0.15
C VAL A 34 -9.67 4.01 -0.63
N LYS A 35 -10.11 3.46 -1.78
CA LYS A 35 -9.48 2.25 -2.34
C LYS A 35 -8.10 2.51 -2.92
N THR A 36 -7.81 3.74 -3.35
CA THR A 36 -6.48 4.12 -3.86
C THR A 36 -5.44 4.14 -2.74
N LEU A 37 -5.81 4.59 -1.55
CA LEU A 37 -4.92 4.57 -0.37
C LEU A 37 -4.49 3.13 0.01
N GLY A 38 -5.29 2.13 -0.34
CA GLY A 38 -4.93 0.72 -0.17
C GLY A 38 -3.59 0.33 -0.80
N VAL A 39 -3.22 0.93 -1.94
CA VAL A 39 -1.93 0.67 -2.61
C VAL A 39 -0.76 1.16 -1.76
N THR A 40 -0.90 2.33 -1.13
CA THR A 40 0.11 2.87 -0.22
C THR A 40 0.26 2.02 1.04
N PHE A 41 -0.84 1.51 1.57
CA PHE A 41 -0.83 0.60 2.73
C PHE A 41 -0.21 -0.77 2.43
N LEU A 42 -0.08 -1.13 1.14
CA LEU A 42 0.58 -2.36 0.70
C LEU A 42 2.11 -2.21 0.60
N VAL A 43 2.64 -0.99 0.52
CA VAL A 43 4.09 -0.72 0.42
C VAL A 43 4.92 -1.42 1.53
N PRO A 44 4.52 -1.36 2.82
CA PRO A 44 5.26 -2.03 3.90
C PRO A 44 5.27 -3.55 3.76
N VAL A 45 4.14 -4.15 3.39
CA VAL A 45 4.00 -5.60 3.21
C VAL A 45 4.88 -6.07 2.06
N PHE A 46 4.83 -5.39 0.91
CA PHE A 46 5.70 -5.70 -0.21
C PHE A 46 7.17 -5.48 0.11
N GLY A 47 7.50 -4.42 0.87
CA GLY A 47 8.87 -4.17 1.32
C GLY A 47 9.44 -5.33 2.14
N VAL A 48 8.69 -5.84 3.12
CA VAL A 48 9.10 -6.99 3.94
C VAL A 48 9.17 -8.26 3.09
N LEU A 49 8.19 -8.49 2.21
CA LEU A 49 8.14 -9.67 1.35
C LEU A 49 9.32 -9.74 0.38
N TRP A 50 9.64 -8.63 -0.28
CA TRP A 50 10.80 -8.54 -1.18
C TRP A 50 12.12 -8.58 -0.41
N GLY A 51 12.19 -7.93 0.76
CA GLY A 51 13.36 -8.03 1.65
C GLY A 51 13.66 -9.49 2.02
N TRP A 52 12.64 -10.24 2.44
CA TRP A 52 12.80 -11.66 2.74
C TRP A 52 13.19 -12.50 1.51
N LEU A 53 12.52 -12.27 0.36
CA LEU A 53 12.73 -13.07 -0.85
C LEU A 53 14.08 -12.82 -1.53
N PHE A 54 14.53 -11.56 -1.62
CA PHE A 54 15.73 -11.17 -2.35
C PHE A 54 16.98 -11.05 -1.47
N LEU A 55 16.85 -10.51 -0.25
CA LEU A 55 18.01 -10.37 0.65
C LEU A 55 18.24 -11.65 1.48
N ARG A 56 17.29 -12.60 1.49
CA ARG A 56 17.32 -13.83 2.32
C ARG A 56 17.55 -13.54 3.81
N GLU A 57 17.21 -12.34 4.26
CA GLU A 57 17.31 -11.96 5.67
C GLU A 57 16.24 -12.71 6.46
N SER A 58 16.65 -13.29 7.59
CA SER A 58 15.69 -13.89 8.53
C SER A 58 14.80 -12.77 9.07
N ILE A 59 13.49 -12.90 8.89
CA ILE A 59 12.52 -11.93 9.42
C ILE A 59 12.62 -11.99 10.94
N SER A 60 13.34 -11.02 11.50
CA SER A 60 13.53 -10.90 12.95
C SER A 60 12.22 -10.49 13.63
N ILE A 61 12.13 -10.74 14.94
CA ILE A 61 10.98 -10.36 15.76
C ILE A 61 10.67 -8.85 15.64
N GLY A 62 11.71 -8.02 15.45
CA GLY A 62 11.55 -6.58 15.24
C GLY A 62 10.81 -6.22 13.96
N THR A 63 11.01 -6.97 12.87
CA THR A 63 10.31 -6.76 11.60
C THR A 63 8.84 -7.12 11.73
N TYR A 64 8.53 -8.21 12.46
CA TYR A 64 7.14 -8.57 12.77
C TYR A 64 6.45 -7.51 13.63
N MET A 65 7.13 -7.00 14.67
CA MET A 65 6.59 -5.93 15.52
C MET A 65 6.35 -4.65 14.72
N GLY A 66 7.30 -4.26 13.86
CA GLY A 66 7.13 -3.12 12.96
C GLY A 66 5.95 -3.29 12.01
N LEU A 67 5.79 -4.49 11.42
CA LEU A 67 4.66 -4.79 10.55
C LEU A 67 3.32 -4.69 11.30
N LEU A 68 3.23 -5.21 12.52
CA LEU A 68 2.03 -5.10 13.35
C LEU A 68 1.69 -3.65 13.70
N VAL A 69 2.68 -2.83 14.05
CA VAL A 69 2.48 -1.40 14.34
C VAL A 69 1.94 -0.66 13.12
N ILE A 70 2.49 -0.95 11.93
CA ILE A 70 2.03 -0.34 10.69
C ILE A 70 0.59 -0.78 10.39
N LEU A 71 0.28 -2.07 10.45
CA LEU A 71 -1.08 -2.57 10.22
C LEU A 71 -2.09 -1.96 11.20
N PHE A 72 -1.70 -1.84 12.47
CA PHE A 72 -2.52 -1.21 13.51
C PHE A 72 -2.76 0.29 13.26
N SER A 73 -1.73 1.02 12.81
CA SER A 73 -1.86 2.41 12.40
C SER A 73 -2.83 2.56 11.22
N VAL A 74 -2.73 1.67 10.23
CA VAL A 74 -3.59 1.70 9.04
C VAL A 74 -5.05 1.48 9.41
N THR A 75 -5.38 0.49 10.25
CA THR A 75 -6.77 0.24 10.66
C THR A 75 -7.38 1.43 11.41
N ILE A 76 -6.60 2.11 12.26
CA ILE A 76 -7.05 3.33 12.95
C ILE A 76 -7.29 4.46 11.95
N VAL A 77 -6.35 4.71 11.03
CA VAL A 77 -6.44 5.82 10.06
C VAL A 77 -7.53 5.59 9.02
N THR A 78 -7.75 4.36 8.58
CA THR A 78 -8.78 4.04 7.59
C THR A 78 -10.19 3.95 8.17
N ASN A 79 -10.34 4.00 9.50
CA ASN A 79 -11.62 3.95 10.19
C ASN A 79 -12.52 2.85 9.60
N ILE A 80 -11.95 1.67 9.34
CA ILE A 80 -12.74 0.50 8.94
C ILE A 80 -13.46 0.09 10.22
N PRO A 81 -14.77 0.32 10.35
CA PRO A 81 -15.48 -0.16 11.51
C PRO A 81 -15.42 -1.69 11.43
N PRO A 82 -14.97 -2.40 12.47
CA PRO A 82 -15.04 -3.86 12.52
C PRO A 82 -16.48 -4.41 12.48
N GLU A 83 -17.49 -3.57 12.24
CA GLU A 83 -18.92 -3.84 12.38
C GLU A 83 -19.71 -3.86 11.04
N ILE A 84 -19.10 -3.58 9.89
CA ILE A 84 -19.79 -3.64 8.56
C ILE A 84 -19.87 -5.08 8.01
N SER A 85 -20.16 -6.04 8.89
CA SER A 85 -20.61 -7.38 8.50
C SER A 85 -21.78 -7.86 9.36
N ALA A 86 -22.08 -7.21 10.48
CA ALA A 86 -23.17 -7.60 11.37
C ALA A 86 -24.44 -6.76 11.18
N GLN A 87 -24.32 -5.48 10.78
CA GLN A 87 -25.48 -4.56 10.71
C GLN A 87 -26.29 -4.62 9.41
N THR A 88 -25.68 -4.96 8.26
CA THR A 88 -26.41 -5.06 6.97
C THR A 88 -27.43 -6.19 6.95
N ARG A 89 -27.27 -7.21 7.81
CA ARG A 89 -28.21 -8.35 7.90
C ARG A 89 -29.54 -7.96 8.56
N THR A 90 -29.52 -6.98 9.47
CA THR A 90 -30.73 -6.54 10.21
C THR A 90 -31.61 -5.60 9.38
N TYR A 91 -31.04 -4.84 8.44
CA TYR A 91 -31.81 -3.97 7.54
C TYR A 91 -32.52 -4.73 6.40
N ILE A 92 -32.10 -5.95 6.09
CA ILE A 92 -32.73 -6.79 5.05
C ILE A 92 -33.87 -7.65 5.63
N GLU A 93 -33.89 -7.95 6.93
CA GLU A 93 -35.00 -8.72 7.54
C GLU A 93 -36.18 -7.86 8.02
N LEU A 94 -36.10 -6.52 7.88
CA LEU A 94 -37.17 -5.58 8.23
C LEU A 94 -37.83 -4.93 7.00
N THR A 95 -37.61 -5.44 5.79
CA THR A 95 -38.33 -5.07 4.54
C THR A 95 -38.85 -6.32 3.86
#